data_AF-F0XED6-F1
#
_entry.id   AF-F0XED6-F1
#
_cell.length_a   1.000
_cell.length_b   1.000
_cell.length_c   1.000
_cell.angle_alpha   90.00
_cell.angle_beta   90.00
_cell.angle_gamma   90.00
#
_symmetry.space_group_name_H-M   'P 1'
#
loop_
_entity.id
_entity.type
_entity.pdbx_description
1 polymer ?
#
loop_
_entity_poly.entity_id
_entity_poly.type
_entity_poly.pdbx_seq_one_letter_code
_entity_poly.pdbx_strand_id
1 'polypeptide(L)'
;MPNPVRTDLHQVDETSFPYVFEQNATIELKSSDGLVRCNVFRPKGSGPDKKVPVLVTYGPYGKDTYYGDFHAQSFSEVGPEHKSAHSAWETPDPGFWTSHGYAVVRADERGIGQSRGRLDTMSRGTSEAFFEVVEWCAEQAWSSGKVGLLGISYYAGSQWRVAARRPKGLAAMIPWEGMSDYYRDRCRHGGILSNYFIRFWWNRQVVANQYGRPHDEPIDEVTKLVGGGPKRPPSAPETLEGNLSAEERAQNRQDQTIDNQRYHFRDDEYYASKEYDMADIAVPLLSVGNWGGILLHLRGNLEGYAHAGSERKWLRMVTGRHDLPFYYPEEVEVQRSFLDAFLKGDDRDGWTTGKVPPVDLVLRKGDAGFNDPAAEKAIFPRRAETEWPLARTEYVRFYLTPDRRLTSDVAAVAVAGRPARREKLSYKALGSLDDPSLIQFRTEPFAVETEITGYVTAHLCVSVSADAGGITPSDIDLFLTLRHISAAGKEVFYTGTAGDAVPLTKGWLRVSLRKVATHHRKHRDYLPWREYLSTDVQPVVPGEIYDVDVEVWPTSVVLEPGARLILEVASGDTQGCGIFQHNDPVDRAPSKFQGQNHICFGPQETNYVVLPVIPPK
;
A
#
# COMPACT_ATOMS: atom_id res chain seq x y z
N MET A 1 21.18 15.96 26.70
CA MET A 1 22.00 16.71 25.71
C MET A 1 22.24 15.76 24.56
N PRO A 2 22.09 16.18 23.30
CA PRO A 2 22.25 15.23 22.21
C PRO A 2 23.67 14.68 22.19
N ASN A 3 23.78 13.39 21.86
CA ASN A 3 25.08 12.72 21.75
C ASN A 3 26.00 13.45 20.74
N PRO A 4 27.30 13.55 21.04
CA PRO A 4 28.25 14.18 20.14
C PRO A 4 28.36 13.39 18.84
N VAL A 5 28.31 14.09 17.71
CA VAL A 5 28.42 13.47 16.38
C VAL A 5 29.85 12.97 16.18
N ARG A 6 29.99 11.72 15.74
CA ARG A 6 31.28 11.07 15.48
C ARG A 6 31.61 11.04 13.99
N THR A 7 32.73 11.63 13.59
CA THR A 7 33.18 11.65 12.19
C THR A 7 34.03 10.44 11.79
N ASP A 8 34.41 9.60 12.77
CA ASP A 8 35.32 8.46 12.62
C ASP A 8 34.60 7.10 12.43
N LEU A 9 33.28 7.11 12.17
CA LEU A 9 32.49 5.88 12.08
C LEU A 9 32.56 5.18 10.72
N HIS A 10 33.02 5.88 9.68
CA HIS A 10 33.08 5.33 8.32
C HIS A 10 34.19 4.28 8.21
N GLN A 11 33.82 3.04 7.89
CA GLN A 11 34.74 1.92 7.71
C GLN A 11 34.57 1.30 6.33
N VAL A 12 35.67 0.82 5.75
CA VAL A 12 35.68 0.19 4.43
C VAL A 12 36.29 -1.21 4.52
N ASP A 13 35.53 -2.22 4.08
CA ASP A 13 35.99 -3.60 3.93
C ASP A 13 35.96 -4.01 2.45
N GLU A 14 37.14 -4.25 1.89
CA GLU A 14 37.33 -4.67 0.50
C GLU A 14 37.59 -6.19 0.36
N THR A 15 37.69 -6.89 1.49
CA THR A 15 38.28 -8.23 1.58
C THR A 15 37.27 -9.31 1.95
N SER A 16 36.41 -9.08 2.95
CA SER A 16 35.58 -10.15 3.54
C SER A 16 34.39 -10.57 2.69
N PHE A 17 33.98 -9.72 1.74
CA PHE A 17 32.76 -9.90 0.95
C PHE A 17 33.05 -9.93 -0.56
N PRO A 18 32.13 -10.43 -1.40
CA PRO A 18 32.27 -10.39 -2.86
C PRO A 18 32.17 -8.97 -3.45
N TYR A 19 31.86 -7.97 -2.63
CA TYR A 19 31.78 -6.55 -2.95
C TYR A 19 32.63 -5.73 -1.97
N VAL A 20 32.86 -4.45 -2.28
CA VAL A 20 33.35 -3.48 -1.30
C VAL A 20 32.18 -3.06 -0.43
N PHE A 21 32.36 -3.14 0.88
CA PHE A 21 31.39 -2.71 1.89
C PHE A 21 31.90 -1.48 2.61
N GLU A 22 31.21 -0.35 2.46
CA GLU A 22 31.47 0.86 3.23
C GLU A 22 30.35 1.03 4.26
N GLN A 23 30.69 0.93 5.55
CA GLN A 23 29.74 1.00 6.65
C GLN A 23 29.73 2.39 7.27
N ASN A 24 28.53 2.92 7.57
CA ASN A 24 28.33 4.21 8.24
C ASN A 24 28.93 5.42 7.51
N ALA A 25 28.95 5.40 6.17
CA ALA A 25 29.24 6.58 5.39
C ALA A 25 28.24 7.70 5.77
N THR A 26 28.76 8.93 5.93
CA THR A 26 27.98 10.09 6.39
C THR A 26 27.57 10.97 5.24
N ILE A 27 26.29 11.34 5.24
CA ILE A 27 25.71 12.34 4.35
C ILE A 27 25.28 13.50 5.23
N GLU A 28 26.04 14.59 5.21
CA GLU A 28 25.66 15.84 5.86
C GLU A 28 24.51 16.48 5.08
N LEU A 29 23.41 16.80 5.76
CA LEU A 29 22.26 17.43 5.11
C LEU A 29 22.50 18.94 4.97
N LYS A 30 22.12 19.50 3.84
CA LYS A 30 22.13 20.93 3.52
C LYS A 30 20.84 21.61 3.96
N SER A 31 19.72 20.88 3.98
CA SER A 31 18.40 21.37 4.40
C SER A 31 18.24 21.54 5.91
N SER A 32 19.16 20.98 6.72
CA SER A 32 19.13 21.04 8.18
C SER A 32 20.51 20.74 8.76
N ASP A 33 20.76 21.06 10.03
CA ASP A 33 21.98 20.66 10.76
C ASP A 33 22.04 19.16 11.11
N GLY A 34 21.32 18.32 10.35
CA GLY A 34 21.22 16.88 10.54
C GLY A 34 22.13 16.10 9.61
N LEU A 35 22.24 14.79 9.87
CA LEU A 35 23.00 13.87 9.03
C LEU A 35 22.19 12.60 8.75
N VAL A 36 22.60 11.88 7.72
CA VAL A 36 22.15 10.53 7.40
C VAL A 36 23.36 9.60 7.38
N ARG A 37 23.24 8.43 8.01
CA ARG A 37 24.21 7.34 7.91
C ARG A 37 23.71 6.32 6.90
N CYS A 38 24.61 5.87 6.05
CA CYS A 38 24.31 4.85 5.05
C CYS A 38 25.39 3.78 5.00
N ASN A 39 25.02 2.65 4.43
CA ASN A 39 25.92 1.59 4.01
C ASN A 39 25.98 1.59 2.48
N VAL A 40 27.19 1.50 1.93
CA VAL A 40 27.43 1.39 0.49
C VAL A 40 27.98 0.00 0.18
N PHE A 41 27.37 -0.66 -0.78
CA PHE A 41 27.83 -1.93 -1.33
C PHE A 41 28.14 -1.71 -2.80
N ARG A 42 29.39 -1.90 -3.24
CA ARG A 42 29.75 -1.65 -4.64
C ARG A 42 30.66 -2.72 -5.24
N PRO A 43 30.62 -2.94 -6.56
CA PRO A 43 31.42 -3.99 -7.20
C PRO A 43 32.91 -3.78 -6.93
N LYS A 44 33.68 -4.86 -6.76
CA LYS A 44 35.14 -4.77 -6.64
C LYS A 44 35.75 -4.10 -7.87
N GLY A 45 36.74 -3.23 -7.62
CA GLY A 45 37.39 -2.42 -8.65
C GLY A 45 36.54 -1.28 -9.22
N SER A 46 35.34 -1.01 -8.66
CA SER A 46 34.63 0.25 -8.93
C SER A 46 35.37 1.44 -8.31
N GLY A 47 35.36 2.58 -9.00
CA GLY A 47 36.14 3.77 -8.63
C GLY A 47 36.04 4.87 -9.69
N PRO A 48 36.88 5.92 -9.62
CA PRO A 48 36.89 7.01 -10.59
C PRO A 48 36.98 6.55 -12.05
N ASP A 49 37.75 5.48 -12.32
CA ASP A 49 37.99 4.92 -13.65
C ASP A 49 36.96 3.88 -14.09
N LYS A 50 36.16 3.35 -13.15
CA LYS A 50 35.14 2.33 -13.40
C LYS A 50 33.88 2.65 -12.59
N LYS A 51 33.11 3.60 -13.11
CA LYS A 51 31.89 4.11 -12.50
C LYS A 51 30.71 3.16 -12.72
N VAL A 52 29.82 3.07 -11.75
CA VAL A 52 28.63 2.19 -11.79
C VAL A 52 27.35 2.95 -11.44
N PRO A 53 26.18 2.54 -11.96
CA PRO A 53 24.88 3.06 -11.49
C PRO A 53 24.61 2.66 -10.05
N VAL A 54 23.74 3.42 -9.37
CA VAL A 54 23.45 3.25 -7.94
C VAL A 54 21.98 2.93 -7.73
N LEU A 55 21.68 1.92 -6.92
CA LEU A 55 20.33 1.66 -6.39
C LEU A 55 20.27 2.15 -4.95
N VAL A 56 19.25 2.94 -4.62
CA VAL A 56 19.17 3.61 -3.30
C VAL A 56 17.88 3.25 -2.58
N THR A 57 18.02 2.96 -1.29
CA THR A 57 16.92 2.81 -0.33
C THR A 57 17.14 3.74 0.87
N TYR A 58 16.07 4.39 1.33
CA TYR A 58 16.06 5.27 2.50
C TYR A 58 14.79 5.02 3.28
N GLY A 59 14.91 4.65 4.56
CA GLY A 59 13.74 4.29 5.35
C GLY A 59 14.03 3.84 6.78
N PRO A 60 12.98 3.45 7.52
CA PRO A 60 13.03 3.39 8.98
C PRO A 60 13.33 2.01 9.56
N TYR A 61 13.67 1.02 8.74
CA TYR A 61 13.80 -0.38 9.20
C TYR A 61 15.19 -0.75 9.72
N GLY A 62 16.11 0.22 9.78
CA GLY A 62 17.48 0.02 10.22
C GLY A 62 18.33 -0.60 9.11
N LYS A 63 19.33 0.14 8.63
CA LYS A 63 20.26 -0.28 7.58
C LYS A 63 21.18 -1.44 8.00
N ASP A 64 21.15 -1.87 9.26
CA ASP A 64 21.92 -3.00 9.78
C ASP A 64 21.00 -4.09 10.36
N THR A 65 19.70 -4.03 10.04
CA THR A 65 18.73 -5.08 10.34
C THR A 65 18.76 -6.14 9.23
N TYR A 66 19.26 -7.33 9.53
CA TYR A 66 19.38 -8.40 8.54
C TYR A 66 18.07 -9.18 8.38
N TYR A 67 17.79 -9.60 7.15
CA TYR A 67 16.53 -10.26 6.79
C TYR A 67 16.32 -11.53 7.63
N GLY A 68 17.31 -12.43 7.68
CA GLY A 68 17.21 -13.67 8.46
C GLY A 68 16.88 -13.47 9.93
N ASP A 69 17.34 -12.39 10.53
CA ASP A 69 17.08 -12.06 11.94
C ASP A 69 15.70 -11.42 12.15
N PHE A 70 15.29 -10.58 11.20
CA PHE A 70 13.99 -9.90 11.24
C PHE A 70 12.82 -10.85 10.97
N HIS A 71 12.95 -11.69 9.93
CA HIS A 71 11.90 -12.57 9.45
C HIS A 71 12.44 -13.89 8.89
N ALA A 72 13.07 -14.70 9.75
CA ALA A 72 13.69 -15.99 9.40
C ALA A 72 12.85 -16.91 8.51
N GLN A 73 11.54 -17.05 8.80
CA GLN A 73 10.65 -17.91 8.03
C GLN A 73 10.56 -17.47 6.55
N SER A 74 10.19 -16.21 6.30
CA SER A 74 10.19 -15.63 4.96
C SER A 74 11.57 -15.72 4.30
N PHE A 75 12.64 -15.37 5.03
CA PHE A 75 14.00 -15.45 4.49
C PHE A 75 14.37 -16.87 4.04
N SER A 76 13.84 -17.91 4.69
CA SER A 76 14.10 -19.29 4.27
C SER A 76 13.57 -19.60 2.87
N GLU A 77 12.50 -18.91 2.43
CA GLU A 77 11.82 -19.10 1.14
C GLU A 77 12.45 -18.28 0.00
N VAL A 78 13.28 -17.29 0.32
CA VAL A 78 14.00 -16.47 -0.67
C VAL A 78 15.04 -17.33 -1.43
N GLY A 79 15.28 -17.03 -2.71
CA GLY A 79 16.31 -17.68 -3.53
C GLY A 79 17.73 -17.49 -2.96
N PRO A 80 18.64 -18.48 -3.06
CA PRO A 80 19.98 -18.41 -2.48
C PRO A 80 20.82 -17.21 -2.97
N GLU A 81 20.58 -16.74 -4.20
CA GLU A 81 21.22 -15.57 -4.81
C GLU A 81 20.91 -14.24 -4.09
N HIS A 82 19.83 -14.20 -3.30
CA HIS A 82 19.40 -13.03 -2.53
C HIS A 82 19.65 -13.20 -1.02
N LYS A 83 20.56 -14.11 -0.64
CA LYS A 83 20.95 -14.39 0.76
C LYS A 83 22.39 -13.97 1.06
N SER A 84 22.82 -12.81 0.55
CA SER A 84 24.12 -12.26 0.91
C SER A 84 24.22 -11.94 2.41
N ALA A 85 25.45 -11.75 2.91
CA ALA A 85 25.68 -11.48 4.34
C ALA A 85 24.96 -10.22 4.85
N HIS A 86 24.55 -9.32 3.96
CA HIS A 86 23.90 -8.05 4.30
C HIS A 86 22.49 -7.92 3.71
N SER A 87 21.85 -9.01 3.30
CA SER A 87 20.44 -8.99 2.88
C SER A 87 19.56 -8.37 3.95
N ALA A 88 18.67 -7.47 3.56
CA ALA A 88 17.68 -6.87 4.46
C ALA A 88 16.28 -6.91 3.84
N TRP A 89 15.29 -6.99 4.73
CA TRP A 89 13.87 -6.97 4.42
C TRP A 89 13.54 -5.83 3.44
N GLU A 90 12.80 -6.15 2.37
CA GLU A 90 12.28 -5.18 1.38
C GLU A 90 13.30 -4.36 0.57
N THR A 91 14.59 -4.75 0.57
CA THR A 91 15.65 -4.02 -0.14
C THR A 91 16.35 -4.89 -1.19
N PRO A 92 16.97 -4.28 -2.21
CA PRO A 92 17.83 -4.98 -3.16
C PRO A 92 18.97 -5.73 -2.46
N ASP A 93 19.14 -7.03 -2.72
CA ASP A 93 20.25 -7.79 -2.14
C ASP A 93 21.61 -7.29 -2.66
N PRO A 94 22.55 -6.87 -1.78
CA PRO A 94 23.80 -6.29 -2.23
C PRO A 94 24.70 -7.28 -2.98
N GLY A 95 24.69 -8.57 -2.64
CA GLY A 95 25.45 -9.60 -3.35
C GLY A 95 24.98 -9.76 -4.79
N PHE A 96 23.67 -9.90 -4.99
CA PHE A 96 23.07 -10.02 -6.31
C PHE A 96 23.36 -8.78 -7.17
N TRP A 97 23.02 -7.58 -6.69
CA TRP A 97 23.06 -6.38 -7.53
C TRP A 97 24.50 -5.90 -7.82
N THR A 98 25.44 -6.09 -6.89
CA THR A 98 26.86 -5.78 -7.15
C THR A 98 27.50 -6.74 -8.15
N SER A 99 27.12 -8.02 -8.15
CA SER A 99 27.55 -8.96 -9.18
C SER A 99 27.05 -8.57 -10.58
N HIS A 100 25.96 -7.81 -10.64
CA HIS A 100 25.38 -7.25 -11.87
C HIS A 100 25.83 -5.82 -12.17
N GLY A 101 26.90 -5.33 -11.52
CA GLY A 101 27.50 -4.05 -11.85
C GLY A 101 26.71 -2.83 -11.36
N TYR A 102 25.91 -2.98 -10.30
CA TYR A 102 25.30 -1.87 -9.57
C TYR A 102 26.00 -1.64 -8.23
N ALA A 103 26.08 -0.38 -7.80
CA ALA A 103 26.21 -0.09 -6.37
C ALA A 103 24.83 -0.11 -5.70
N VAL A 104 24.76 -0.52 -4.45
CA VAL A 104 23.56 -0.47 -3.60
C VAL A 104 23.87 0.41 -2.40
N VAL A 105 23.03 1.41 -2.14
CA VAL A 105 23.11 2.27 -0.96
C VAL A 105 21.87 2.06 -0.12
N ARG A 106 22.08 1.74 1.16
CA ARG A 106 21.01 1.58 2.15
C ARG A 106 21.22 2.60 3.26
N ALA A 107 20.31 3.55 3.36
CA ALA A 107 20.41 4.68 4.28
C ALA A 107 19.34 4.60 5.38
N ASP A 108 19.78 4.86 6.62
CA ASP A 108 18.88 5.04 7.75
C ASP A 108 18.15 6.38 7.61
N GLU A 109 16.83 6.34 7.72
CA GLU A 109 16.03 7.55 7.81
C GLU A 109 16.44 8.42 9.02
N ARG A 110 16.25 9.73 8.94
CA ARG A 110 16.58 10.63 10.05
C ARG A 110 15.82 10.21 11.31
N GLY A 111 16.53 10.05 12.43
CA GLY A 111 15.98 9.58 13.71
C GLY A 111 15.95 8.05 13.86
N ILE A 112 16.54 7.30 12.93
CA ILE A 112 16.60 5.84 12.91
C ILE A 112 18.05 5.36 12.95
N GLY A 113 18.29 4.24 13.64
CA GLY A 113 19.53 3.49 13.64
C GLY A 113 20.73 4.37 14.03
N GLN A 114 21.57 4.66 13.05
CA GLN A 114 22.76 5.51 13.21
C GLN A 114 22.57 6.95 12.72
N SER A 115 21.42 7.26 12.09
CA SER A 115 21.05 8.61 11.65
C SER A 115 20.36 9.38 12.77
N ARG A 116 21.05 10.36 13.35
CA ARG A 116 20.48 11.24 14.36
C ARG A 116 19.35 12.11 13.78
N GLY A 117 18.37 12.45 14.62
CA GLY A 117 17.39 13.52 14.35
C GLY A 117 15.99 13.14 14.81
N ARG A 118 14.99 13.90 14.34
CA ARG A 118 13.58 13.67 14.69
C ARG A 118 13.01 12.50 13.85
N LEU A 119 12.51 11.48 14.55
CA LEU A 119 11.78 10.37 13.98
C LEU A 119 10.37 10.81 13.59
N ASP A 120 10.13 11.01 12.30
CA ASP A 120 8.85 11.49 11.76
C ASP A 120 8.63 10.92 10.36
N THR A 121 8.28 9.64 10.30
CA THR A 121 8.26 8.89 9.04
C THR A 121 7.26 9.46 8.04
N MET A 122 7.62 9.46 6.76
CA MET A 122 6.85 10.04 5.65
C MET A 122 6.58 11.56 5.75
N SER A 123 7.28 12.27 6.63
CA SER A 123 7.18 13.72 6.73
C SER A 123 7.92 14.43 5.60
N ARG A 124 7.61 15.72 5.41
CA ARG A 124 8.38 16.63 4.56
C ARG A 124 9.89 16.55 4.82
N GLY A 125 10.31 16.59 6.08
CA GLY A 125 11.73 16.56 6.41
C GLY A 125 12.41 15.25 6.00
N THR A 126 11.69 14.11 6.01
CA THR A 126 12.25 12.83 5.54
C THR A 126 12.38 12.82 4.01
N SER A 127 11.43 13.44 3.29
CA SER A 127 11.52 13.61 1.85
C SER A 127 12.63 14.60 1.43
N GLU A 128 12.90 15.61 2.26
CA GLU A 128 14.02 16.55 2.09
C GLU A 128 15.37 15.83 2.24
N ALA A 129 15.53 15.04 3.30
CA ALA A 129 16.72 14.23 3.48
C ALA A 129 16.90 13.19 2.36
N PHE A 130 15.84 12.49 1.93
CA PHE A 130 15.96 11.49 0.87
C PHE A 130 16.39 12.10 -0.47
N PHE A 131 15.92 13.30 -0.81
CA PHE A 131 16.38 14.02 -2.00
C PHE A 131 17.90 14.22 -1.98
N GLU A 132 18.44 14.65 -0.83
CA GLU A 132 19.88 14.88 -0.68
C GLU A 132 20.69 13.58 -0.66
N VAL A 133 20.13 12.50 -0.11
CA VAL A 133 20.72 11.16 -0.19
C VAL A 133 20.85 10.72 -1.65
N VAL A 134 19.83 10.95 -2.48
CA VAL A 134 19.88 10.65 -3.92
C VAL A 134 20.96 11.46 -4.62
N GLU A 135 21.04 12.77 -4.38
CA GLU A 135 22.07 13.62 -4.98
C GLU A 135 23.48 13.23 -4.53
N TRP A 136 23.65 12.93 -3.24
CA TRP A 136 24.93 12.44 -2.71
C TRP A 136 25.36 11.15 -3.42
N CYS A 137 24.44 10.20 -3.63
CA CYS A 137 24.72 8.96 -4.35
C CYS A 137 25.15 9.21 -5.81
N ALA A 138 24.57 10.22 -6.46
CA ALA A 138 24.94 10.60 -7.83
C ALA A 138 26.34 11.24 -7.91
N GLU A 139 26.82 11.87 -6.84
CA GLU A 139 28.05 12.66 -6.83
C GLU A 139 29.31 11.88 -6.39
N GLN A 140 29.16 10.63 -5.95
CA GLN A 140 30.30 9.81 -5.53
C GLN A 140 31.26 9.49 -6.67
N ALA A 141 32.56 9.40 -6.37
CA ALA A 141 33.60 9.19 -7.38
C ALA A 141 33.45 7.86 -8.15
N TRP A 142 32.89 6.83 -7.51
CA TRP A 142 32.56 5.53 -8.11
C TRP A 142 31.17 5.49 -8.79
N SER A 143 30.38 6.55 -8.67
CA SER A 143 29.04 6.64 -9.24
C SER A 143 29.09 7.11 -10.70
N SER A 144 28.25 6.51 -11.53
CA SER A 144 28.01 6.97 -12.91
C SER A 144 27.21 8.27 -13.00
N GLY A 145 26.68 8.75 -11.87
CA GLY A 145 25.74 9.88 -11.82
C GLY A 145 24.29 9.48 -12.05
N LYS A 146 24.00 8.20 -12.36
CA LYS A 146 22.66 7.67 -12.55
C LYS A 146 22.22 6.85 -11.35
N VAL A 147 21.12 7.26 -10.73
CA VAL A 147 20.52 6.65 -9.55
C VAL A 147 19.15 6.05 -9.91
N GLY A 148 18.93 4.81 -9.48
CA GLY A 148 17.64 4.14 -9.50
C GLY A 148 17.07 3.99 -8.10
N LEU A 149 15.74 4.06 -7.99
CA LEU A 149 15.02 3.71 -6.76
C LEU A 149 14.38 2.33 -6.94
N LEU A 150 14.64 1.43 -6.00
CA LEU A 150 14.10 0.07 -5.99
C LEU A 150 13.93 -0.39 -4.54
N GLY A 151 12.74 -0.84 -4.19
CA GLY A 151 12.41 -1.35 -2.86
C GLY A 151 10.91 -1.57 -2.72
N ILE A 152 10.52 -2.24 -1.63
CA ILE A 152 9.14 -2.63 -1.37
C ILE A 152 8.49 -1.73 -0.31
N SER A 153 7.16 -1.68 -0.24
CA SER A 153 6.39 -1.10 0.87
C SER A 153 6.72 0.36 1.18
N TYR A 154 7.32 0.66 2.33
CA TYR A 154 7.77 1.99 2.70
C TYR A 154 8.84 2.50 1.74
N TYR A 155 9.79 1.65 1.35
CA TYR A 155 10.82 2.01 0.38
C TYR A 155 10.24 2.28 -0.99
N ALA A 156 9.09 1.69 -1.36
CA ALA A 156 8.35 2.01 -2.57
C ALA A 156 7.54 3.31 -2.42
N GLY A 157 6.82 3.45 -1.30
CA GLY A 157 6.01 4.63 -0.99
C GLY A 157 6.82 5.92 -0.87
N SER A 158 8.05 5.84 -0.37
CA SER A 158 8.96 7.00 -0.29
C SER A 158 9.51 7.40 -1.66
N GLN A 159 9.58 6.48 -2.64
CA GLN A 159 10.03 6.80 -4.00
C GLN A 159 9.10 7.81 -4.67
N TRP A 160 7.78 7.63 -4.54
CA TRP A 160 6.81 8.54 -5.15
C TRP A 160 7.04 9.99 -4.70
N ARG A 161 7.26 10.18 -3.40
CA ARG A 161 7.50 11.50 -2.79
C ARG A 161 8.81 12.12 -3.25
N VAL A 162 9.92 11.37 -3.16
CA VAL A 162 11.23 11.92 -3.52
C VAL A 162 11.35 12.16 -5.02
N ALA A 163 10.76 11.30 -5.86
CA ALA A 163 10.79 11.43 -7.31
C ALA A 163 10.01 12.66 -7.79
N ALA A 164 8.90 13.01 -7.12
CA ALA A 164 8.17 14.25 -7.39
C ALA A 164 9.02 15.51 -7.13
N ARG A 165 10.03 15.40 -6.27
CA ARG A 165 10.98 16.51 -6.00
C ARG A 165 12.12 16.61 -7.01
N ARG A 166 12.24 15.65 -7.94
CA ARG A 166 13.22 15.63 -9.04
C ARG A 166 14.69 15.85 -8.61
N PRO A 167 15.23 15.07 -7.65
CA PRO A 167 16.64 15.15 -7.28
C PRO A 167 17.57 14.92 -8.47
N LYS A 168 18.68 15.65 -8.51
CA LYS A 168 19.71 15.46 -9.52
C LYS A 168 20.25 14.01 -9.48
N GLY A 169 20.40 13.42 -10.66
CA GLY A 169 20.93 12.07 -10.83
C GLY A 169 19.89 10.95 -10.74
N LEU A 170 18.67 11.22 -10.25
CA LEU A 170 17.58 10.23 -10.33
C LEU A 170 17.21 9.99 -11.79
N ALA A 171 17.33 8.74 -12.22
CA ALA A 171 17.21 8.35 -13.63
C ALA A 171 16.15 7.27 -13.89
N ALA A 172 15.70 6.53 -12.86
CA ALA A 172 14.62 5.55 -12.97
C ALA A 172 14.05 5.21 -11.58
N MET A 173 12.82 4.69 -11.52
CA MET A 173 12.22 4.20 -10.28
C MET A 173 11.33 2.97 -10.49
N ILE A 174 11.34 2.07 -9.51
CA ILE A 174 10.49 0.88 -9.42
C ILE A 174 9.85 0.86 -8.02
N PRO A 175 8.69 1.52 -7.83
CA PRO A 175 7.90 1.38 -6.61
C PRO A 175 7.18 0.03 -6.63
N TRP A 176 7.76 -0.95 -5.93
CA TRP A 176 7.19 -2.29 -5.79
C TRP A 176 6.25 -2.34 -4.58
N GLU A 177 4.95 -2.47 -4.81
CA GLU A 177 3.93 -2.44 -3.75
C GLU A 177 4.07 -1.23 -2.81
N GLY A 178 3.85 -0.03 -3.33
CA GLY A 178 4.05 1.24 -2.60
C GLY A 178 2.82 2.13 -2.60
N MET A 179 2.36 2.49 -1.40
CA MET A 179 1.27 3.45 -1.23
C MET A 179 1.68 4.84 -1.74
N SER A 180 0.81 5.47 -2.52
CA SER A 180 1.08 6.76 -3.16
C SER A 180 0.38 7.90 -2.43
N ASP A 181 -0.78 7.63 -1.83
CA ASP A 181 -1.55 8.57 -1.03
C ASP A 181 -1.47 8.18 0.45
N TYR A 182 -0.80 9.00 1.27
CA TYR A 182 -0.60 8.69 2.68
C TYR A 182 -1.93 8.51 3.44
N TYR A 183 -2.93 9.31 3.08
CA TYR A 183 -4.21 9.31 3.75
C TYR A 183 -5.07 8.15 3.24
N ARG A 184 -5.35 8.09 1.93
CA ARG A 184 -6.36 7.19 1.35
C ARG A 184 -5.93 5.75 1.25
N ASP A 185 -4.64 5.49 1.04
CA ASP A 185 -4.15 4.13 0.79
C ASP A 185 -3.71 3.43 2.09
N ARG A 186 -3.52 4.19 3.18
CA ARG A 186 -2.86 3.68 4.39
C ARG A 186 -3.57 4.03 5.67
N CYS A 187 -3.79 5.32 5.92
CA CYS A 187 -4.24 5.77 7.23
C CYS A 187 -5.75 5.74 7.38
N ARG A 188 -6.50 6.14 6.35
CA ARG A 188 -7.94 6.31 6.41
C ARG A 188 -8.62 5.84 5.13
N HIS A 189 -9.08 4.60 5.11
CA HIS A 189 -9.87 4.06 4.00
C HIS A 189 -11.29 4.62 4.05
N GLY A 190 -11.70 5.34 3.01
CA GLY A 190 -13.02 5.97 3.00
C GLY A 190 -13.23 7.04 4.10
N GLY A 191 -12.16 7.51 4.75
CA GLY A 191 -12.21 8.39 5.93
C GLY A 191 -12.24 7.66 7.29
N ILE A 192 -12.31 6.32 7.31
CA ILE A 192 -12.31 5.48 8.52
C ILE A 192 -10.88 5.12 8.88
N LEU A 193 -10.48 5.27 10.14
CA LEU A 193 -9.10 4.99 10.59
C LEU A 193 -8.74 3.51 10.47
N SER A 194 -7.68 3.19 9.72
CA SER A 194 -7.03 1.88 9.67
C SER A 194 -5.92 1.82 10.74
N ASN A 195 -6.28 1.43 11.96
CA ASN A 195 -5.45 1.63 13.15
C ASN A 195 -4.50 0.46 13.44
N TYR A 196 -4.95 -0.77 13.26
CA TYR A 196 -4.24 -1.93 13.83
C TYR A 196 -2.88 -2.16 13.15
N PHE A 197 -2.83 -2.08 11.81
CA PHE A 197 -1.59 -2.23 11.05
C PHE A 197 -0.60 -1.14 11.42
N ILE A 198 -1.03 0.13 11.50
CA ILE A 198 -0.15 1.25 11.85
C ILE A 198 0.48 1.02 13.22
N ARG A 199 -0.32 0.62 14.22
CA ARG A 199 0.18 0.31 15.57
C ARG A 199 1.16 -0.86 15.56
N PHE A 200 0.84 -1.96 14.87
CA PHE A 200 1.72 -3.12 14.75
C PHE A 200 3.04 -2.75 14.08
N TRP A 201 2.99 -2.16 12.90
CA TRP A 201 4.13 -1.78 12.09
C TRP A 201 5.03 -0.75 12.79
N TRP A 202 4.43 0.31 13.34
CA TRP A 202 5.16 1.39 14.01
C TRP A 202 6.00 0.86 15.16
N ASN A 203 5.38 0.06 16.02
CA ASN A 203 6.05 -0.48 17.19
C ASN A 203 7.06 -1.55 16.82
N ARG A 204 6.71 -2.48 15.93
CA ARG A 204 7.58 -3.62 15.58
C ARG A 204 8.80 -3.21 14.77
N GLN A 205 8.64 -2.28 13.81
CA GLN A 205 9.66 -2.02 12.79
C GLN A 205 10.29 -0.63 12.86
N VAL A 206 9.54 0.39 13.29
CA VAL A 206 10.02 1.78 13.26
C VAL A 206 10.63 2.17 14.61
N VAL A 207 9.83 2.17 15.68
CA VAL A 207 10.29 2.51 17.04
C VAL A 207 11.37 1.55 17.50
N ALA A 208 11.32 0.30 17.05
CA ALA A 208 12.35 -0.69 17.34
C ALA A 208 13.75 -0.25 16.93
N ASN A 209 13.84 0.55 15.87
CA ASN A 209 15.06 1.09 15.29
C ASN A 209 15.27 2.58 15.61
N GLN A 210 14.54 3.18 16.55
CA GLN A 210 14.73 4.59 16.88
C GLN A 210 16.18 4.86 17.33
N TYR A 211 16.79 5.93 16.81
CA TYR A 211 18.14 6.37 17.19
C TYR A 211 18.22 6.59 18.71
N GLY A 212 19.29 6.08 19.33
CA GLY A 212 19.55 6.19 20.76
C GLY A 212 18.66 5.28 21.61
N ARG A 213 18.03 4.26 21.02
CA ARG A 213 17.30 3.23 21.76
C ARG A 213 18.26 2.14 22.27
N PRO A 214 18.31 1.86 23.59
CA PRO A 214 19.07 0.74 24.15
C PRO A 214 18.62 -0.60 23.58
N HIS A 215 19.55 -1.54 23.39
CA HIS A 215 19.22 -2.85 22.86
C HIS A 215 18.36 -3.70 23.82
N ASP A 216 18.54 -3.53 25.13
CA ASP A 216 17.88 -4.27 26.20
C ASP A 216 16.57 -3.62 26.70
N GLU A 217 16.16 -2.49 26.11
CA GLU A 217 14.94 -1.80 26.53
C GLU A 217 13.72 -2.71 26.32
N PRO A 218 12.97 -3.03 27.39
CA PRO A 218 11.88 -3.98 27.32
C PRO A 218 10.76 -3.50 26.40
N ILE A 219 10.11 -4.46 25.76
CA ILE A 219 8.85 -4.24 25.06
C ILE A 219 7.79 -3.86 26.10
N ASP A 220 7.13 -2.71 25.91
CA ASP A 220 6.00 -2.34 26.77
C ASP A 220 4.83 -3.34 26.64
N GLU A 221 4.04 -3.52 27.71
CA GLU A 221 2.95 -4.50 27.79
C GLU A 221 1.81 -4.25 26.77
N VAL A 222 1.50 -2.98 26.47
CA VAL A 222 0.49 -2.58 25.48
C VAL A 222 0.89 -3.05 24.09
N THR A 223 2.19 -3.15 23.86
CA THR A 223 2.83 -3.50 22.60
C THR A 223 3.13 -5.00 22.49
N LYS A 224 3.10 -5.77 23.60
CA LYS A 224 3.01 -7.25 23.57
C LYS A 224 1.67 -7.76 23.05
N LEU A 225 0.58 -7.04 23.35
CA LEU A 225 -0.79 -7.42 23.00
C LEU A 225 -1.10 -7.39 21.49
N VAL A 226 -0.28 -6.72 20.68
CA VAL A 226 -0.44 -6.59 19.22
C VAL A 226 0.46 -7.54 18.40
N GLY A 227 0.95 -8.63 19.00
CA GLY A 227 1.64 -9.69 18.24
C GLY A 227 3.13 -9.46 17.98
N GLY A 228 3.78 -8.66 18.83
CA GLY A 228 5.23 -8.50 18.83
C GLY A 228 5.57 -7.04 19.03
N GLY A 229 6.13 -6.72 20.20
CA GLY A 229 6.57 -5.36 20.44
C GLY A 229 7.82 -4.96 19.69
N PRO A 230 8.48 -3.84 20.06
CA PRO A 230 9.73 -3.42 19.44
C PRO A 230 10.84 -4.42 19.80
N LYS A 231 10.82 -5.57 19.14
CA LYS A 231 11.88 -6.57 19.19
C LYS A 231 12.91 -6.09 18.18
N ARG A 232 13.87 -5.31 18.69
CA ARG A 232 15.05 -4.98 17.90
C ARG A 232 15.68 -6.30 17.46
N PRO A 233 15.85 -6.55 16.15
CA PRO A 233 16.43 -7.81 15.68
C PRO A 233 17.85 -7.96 16.26
N PRO A 234 18.31 -9.17 16.59
CA PRO A 234 19.63 -9.38 17.18
C PRO A 234 20.79 -8.76 16.38
N SER A 235 20.68 -8.70 15.05
CA SER A 235 21.67 -8.03 14.21
C SER A 235 21.74 -6.50 14.38
N ALA A 236 20.65 -5.85 14.81
CA ALA A 236 20.55 -4.40 14.76
C ALA A 236 21.42 -3.78 15.87
N PRO A 237 22.52 -3.09 15.53
CA PRO A 237 23.55 -2.67 16.47
C PRO A 237 23.09 -1.48 17.31
N GLU A 238 23.58 -1.35 18.55
CA GLU A 238 23.36 -0.12 19.32
C GLU A 238 23.79 1.13 18.57
N THR A 239 23.20 2.28 18.92
CA THR A 239 23.63 3.56 18.35
C THR A 239 25.07 3.84 18.79
N LEU A 240 25.98 3.99 17.83
CA LEU A 240 27.43 4.09 18.06
C LEU A 240 27.86 5.36 18.79
N GLU A 241 27.01 6.39 18.77
CA GLU A 241 27.17 7.65 19.47
C GLU A 241 26.55 7.62 20.88
N GLY A 242 25.94 6.50 21.27
CA GLY A 242 25.36 6.27 22.59
C GLY A 242 23.83 6.24 22.60
N ASN A 243 23.29 5.79 23.73
CA ASN A 243 21.86 5.76 23.99
C ASN A 243 21.35 7.13 24.45
N LEU A 244 20.06 7.38 24.27
CA LEU A 244 19.34 8.53 24.80
C LEU A 244 18.47 8.11 25.99
N SER A 245 17.94 9.06 26.77
CA SER A 245 16.87 8.76 27.73
C SER A 245 15.54 8.46 27.02
N ALA A 246 14.61 7.79 27.70
CA ALA A 246 13.27 7.53 27.16
C ALA A 246 12.51 8.83 26.89
N GLU A 247 12.67 9.83 27.76
CA GLU A 247 12.10 11.16 27.62
C GLU A 247 12.65 11.90 26.39
N GLU A 248 13.97 11.88 26.19
CA GLU A 248 14.58 12.48 24.99
C GLU A 248 14.12 11.78 23.71
N ARG A 249 13.98 10.44 23.71
CA ARG A 249 13.43 9.70 22.56
C ARG A 249 11.98 10.08 22.30
N ALA A 250 11.15 10.21 23.33
CA ALA A 250 9.77 10.61 23.19
C ALA A 250 9.63 12.03 22.62
N GLN A 251 10.48 12.97 23.07
CA GLN A 251 10.52 14.34 22.55
C GLN A 251 11.00 14.41 21.09
N ASN A 252 11.88 13.49 20.68
CA ASN A 252 12.42 13.42 19.32
C ASN A 252 11.59 12.53 18.37
N ARG A 253 10.33 12.24 18.71
CA ARG A 253 9.46 11.37 17.91
C ARG A 253 8.11 12.01 17.64
N GLN A 254 7.65 11.87 16.42
CA GLN A 254 6.27 12.15 16.03
C GLN A 254 5.52 10.83 15.89
N ASP A 255 4.60 10.55 16.82
CA ASP A 255 4.01 9.22 16.97
C ASP A 255 2.80 9.01 16.07
N GLN A 256 2.97 8.19 15.03
CA GLN A 256 1.91 7.93 14.07
C GLN A 256 0.69 7.23 14.67
N THR A 257 0.82 6.49 15.76
CA THR A 257 -0.32 5.84 16.40
C THR A 257 -1.23 6.84 17.10
N ILE A 258 -0.65 7.92 17.61
CA ILE A 258 -1.37 9.03 18.25
C ILE A 258 -1.89 9.98 17.18
N ASP A 259 -1.06 10.37 16.22
CA ASP A 259 -1.41 11.38 15.23
C ASP A 259 -2.53 10.91 14.29
N ASN A 260 -2.50 9.66 13.82
CA ASN A 260 -3.56 9.19 12.93
C ASN A 260 -4.90 9.02 13.66
N GLN A 261 -4.91 8.83 14.98
CA GLN A 261 -6.14 8.88 15.78
C GLN A 261 -6.61 10.32 16.00
N ARG A 262 -5.68 11.25 16.26
CA ARG A 262 -5.96 12.66 16.58
C ARG A 262 -6.41 13.48 15.37
N TYR A 263 -5.77 13.29 14.22
CA TYR A 263 -6.04 14.03 13.00
C TYR A 263 -6.96 13.22 12.09
N HIS A 264 -7.93 13.89 11.46
CA HIS A 264 -9.03 13.25 10.76
C HIS A 264 -9.11 13.66 9.29
N PHE A 265 -8.68 14.86 8.94
CA PHE A 265 -8.92 15.46 7.62
C PHE A 265 -7.61 15.76 6.90
N ARG A 266 -7.62 15.76 5.57
CA ARG A 266 -6.40 15.97 4.77
C ARG A 266 -5.82 17.38 4.89
N ASP A 267 -6.65 18.36 5.25
CA ASP A 267 -6.24 19.74 5.55
C ASP A 267 -5.74 19.92 7.00
N ASP A 268 -5.79 18.90 7.85
CA ASP A 268 -5.06 18.93 9.12
C ASP A 268 -3.56 19.02 8.85
N GLU A 269 -2.85 19.85 9.62
CA GLU A 269 -1.41 20.11 9.46
C GLU A 269 -0.58 18.81 9.33
N TYR A 270 -0.92 17.79 10.11
CA TYR A 270 -0.26 16.49 10.06
C TYR A 270 -0.36 15.81 8.70
N TYR A 271 -1.54 15.75 8.08
CA TYR A 271 -1.73 15.11 6.78
C TYR A 271 -1.27 16.01 5.64
N ALA A 272 -1.60 17.30 5.69
CA ALA A 272 -1.21 18.29 4.69
C ALA A 272 0.31 18.35 4.49
N SER A 273 1.10 18.17 5.56
CA SER A 273 2.57 18.14 5.50
C SER A 273 3.17 16.97 4.69
N LYS A 274 2.36 15.97 4.30
CA LYS A 274 2.80 14.73 3.62
C LYS A 274 2.34 14.65 2.16
N GLU A 275 1.63 15.67 1.70
CA GLU A 275 1.09 15.77 0.34
C GLU A 275 2.16 16.19 -0.68
N TYR A 276 2.01 15.71 -1.91
CA TYR A 276 2.87 16.01 -3.06
C TYR A 276 2.06 15.79 -4.35
N ASP A 277 2.49 16.39 -5.47
CA ASP A 277 1.85 16.12 -6.76
C ASP A 277 2.59 15.00 -7.51
N MET A 278 1.90 13.89 -7.76
CA MET A 278 2.42 12.77 -8.56
C MET A 278 2.75 13.22 -10.00
N ALA A 279 2.07 14.26 -10.51
CA ALA A 279 2.34 14.81 -11.83
C ALA A 279 3.76 15.39 -11.94
N ASP A 280 4.44 15.67 -10.82
CA ASP A 280 5.82 16.15 -10.84
C ASP A 280 6.84 15.03 -11.11
N ILE A 281 6.45 13.76 -10.99
CA ILE A 281 7.33 12.62 -11.26
C ILE A 281 7.58 12.53 -12.77
N ALA A 282 8.82 12.75 -13.20
CA ALA A 282 9.20 12.79 -14.62
C ALA A 282 10.10 11.64 -15.08
N VAL A 283 10.73 10.93 -14.15
CA VAL A 283 11.67 9.86 -14.47
C VAL A 283 10.95 8.60 -14.97
N PRO A 284 11.60 7.75 -15.79
CA PRO A 284 11.09 6.43 -16.13
C PRO A 284 10.59 5.66 -14.91
N LEU A 285 9.39 5.10 -15.02
CA LEU A 285 8.65 4.50 -13.89
C LEU A 285 8.15 3.10 -14.25
N LEU A 286 8.47 2.10 -13.43
CA LEU A 286 7.80 0.80 -13.45
C LEU A 286 7.04 0.61 -12.13
N SER A 287 5.74 0.89 -12.13
CA SER A 287 4.88 0.63 -10.98
C SER A 287 4.54 -0.85 -10.92
N VAL A 288 4.90 -1.53 -9.83
CA VAL A 288 4.55 -2.95 -9.63
C VAL A 288 3.53 -3.06 -8.51
N GLY A 289 2.28 -3.36 -8.87
CA GLY A 289 1.18 -3.56 -7.92
C GLY A 289 0.84 -5.04 -7.72
N ASN A 290 0.17 -5.37 -6.62
CA ASN A 290 -0.22 -6.74 -6.30
C ASN A 290 -1.72 -6.82 -6.02
N TRP A 291 -2.42 -7.73 -6.72
CA TRP A 291 -3.86 -7.93 -6.55
C TRP A 291 -4.27 -8.39 -5.15
N GLY A 292 -3.35 -8.97 -4.39
CA GLY A 292 -3.52 -9.36 -3.00
C GLY A 292 -3.41 -8.21 -2.00
N GLY A 293 -2.84 -7.07 -2.41
CA GLY A 293 -2.58 -5.89 -1.57
C GLY A 293 -3.83 -5.04 -1.27
N ILE A 294 -5.01 -5.66 -1.12
CA ILE A 294 -6.35 -5.04 -1.09
C ILE A 294 -6.64 -4.14 0.13
N LEU A 295 -5.64 -3.90 0.99
CA LEU A 295 -5.77 -3.18 2.26
C LEU A 295 -4.64 -2.16 2.52
N LEU A 296 -3.70 -2.02 1.58
CA LEU A 296 -2.60 -1.08 1.71
C LEU A 296 -2.11 -0.56 0.35
N HIS A 297 -1.34 -1.36 -0.39
CA HIS A 297 -0.55 -0.83 -1.52
C HIS A 297 -1.27 -0.86 -2.87
N LEU A 298 -2.25 -1.75 -3.08
CA LEU A 298 -2.88 -1.97 -4.39
C LEU A 298 -3.38 -0.68 -5.04
N ARG A 299 -4.16 0.11 -4.29
CA ARG A 299 -4.68 1.39 -4.75
C ARG A 299 -3.55 2.36 -5.11
N GLY A 300 -2.53 2.43 -4.28
CA GLY A 300 -1.40 3.36 -4.45
C GLY A 300 -0.57 3.11 -5.70
N ASN A 301 -0.32 1.86 -6.07
CA ASN A 301 0.43 1.56 -7.29
C ASN A 301 -0.34 1.95 -8.57
N LEU A 302 -1.65 1.71 -8.58
CA LEU A 302 -2.50 2.00 -9.72
C LEU A 302 -2.72 3.51 -9.88
N GLU A 303 -3.04 4.21 -8.79
CA GLU A 303 -3.18 5.66 -8.81
C GLU A 303 -1.83 6.37 -9.04
N GLY A 304 -0.74 5.87 -8.46
CA GLY A 304 0.61 6.37 -8.73
C GLY A 304 0.98 6.28 -10.20
N TYR A 305 0.73 5.14 -10.84
CA TYR A 305 0.91 4.98 -12.29
C TYR A 305 0.00 5.93 -13.08
N ALA A 306 -1.29 5.99 -12.76
CA ALA A 306 -2.26 6.80 -13.48
C ALA A 306 -1.91 8.30 -13.46
N HIS A 307 -1.47 8.81 -12.31
CA HIS A 307 -1.24 10.25 -12.09
C HIS A 307 0.23 10.68 -12.17
N ALA A 308 1.19 9.76 -12.26
CA ALA A 308 2.59 10.13 -12.50
C ALA A 308 2.74 10.88 -13.84
N GLY A 309 3.49 11.98 -13.81
CA GLY A 309 3.78 12.81 -14.99
C GLY A 309 4.79 12.21 -15.97
N SER A 310 5.31 11.02 -15.67
CA SER A 310 6.33 10.37 -16.49
C SER A 310 5.77 9.98 -17.85
N GLU A 311 6.45 10.40 -18.91
CA GLU A 311 6.15 10.00 -20.29
C GLU A 311 6.53 8.54 -20.57
N ARG A 312 7.38 7.95 -19.72
CA ARG A 312 7.87 6.57 -19.82
C ARG A 312 7.48 5.81 -18.58
N LYS A 313 6.24 5.32 -18.56
CA LYS A 313 5.70 4.60 -17.42
C LYS A 313 5.09 3.26 -17.81
N TRP A 314 5.27 2.28 -16.94
CA TRP A 314 4.77 0.93 -17.06
C TRP A 314 4.05 0.52 -15.78
N LEU A 315 3.01 -0.27 -15.94
CA LEU A 315 2.27 -0.91 -14.86
C LEU A 315 2.42 -2.42 -15.00
N ARG A 316 2.87 -3.07 -13.92
CA ARG A 316 2.93 -4.52 -13.82
C ARG A 316 2.13 -4.99 -12.62
N MET A 317 1.14 -5.84 -12.83
CA MET A 317 0.36 -6.42 -11.75
C MET A 317 0.79 -7.87 -11.50
N VAL A 318 1.07 -8.19 -10.24
CA VAL A 318 1.48 -9.52 -9.78
C VAL A 318 0.48 -10.11 -8.77
N THR A 319 0.72 -11.36 -8.38
CA THR A 319 0.08 -12.04 -7.24
C THR A 319 1.16 -12.61 -6.32
N GLY A 320 0.74 -13.15 -5.18
CA GLY A 320 1.62 -13.72 -4.18
C GLY A 320 1.71 -12.85 -2.93
N ARG A 321 2.51 -13.30 -1.97
CA ARG A 321 2.81 -12.55 -0.74
C ARG A 321 3.52 -11.23 -1.06
N HIS A 322 3.44 -10.26 -0.16
CA HIS A 322 4.06 -8.96 -0.35
C HIS A 322 5.59 -8.99 -0.52
N ASP A 323 6.26 -9.95 0.11
CA ASP A 323 7.70 -9.98 0.31
C ASP A 323 8.46 -10.85 -0.70
N LEU A 324 7.85 -11.92 -1.21
CA LEU A 324 8.55 -12.92 -2.02
C LEU A 324 8.65 -12.61 -3.52
N PRO A 325 7.59 -12.11 -4.21
CA PRO A 325 7.61 -11.86 -5.65
C PRO A 325 8.70 -10.90 -6.10
N PHE A 326 9.09 -9.96 -5.24
CA PHE A 326 10.21 -9.06 -5.50
C PHE A 326 11.54 -9.80 -5.74
N TYR A 327 11.72 -10.99 -5.17
CA TYR A 327 12.91 -11.83 -5.29
C TYR A 327 12.74 -13.03 -6.23
N TYR A 328 11.58 -13.18 -6.91
CA TYR A 328 11.42 -14.27 -7.88
C TYR A 328 12.31 -14.03 -9.10
N PRO A 329 13.02 -15.04 -9.62
CA PRO A 329 13.96 -14.85 -10.73
C PRO A 329 13.36 -14.10 -11.93
N GLU A 330 12.15 -14.45 -12.35
CA GLU A 330 11.47 -13.78 -13.46
C GLU A 330 11.14 -12.30 -13.19
N GLU A 331 10.87 -11.95 -11.93
CA GLU A 331 10.50 -10.61 -11.51
C GLU A 331 11.73 -9.74 -11.30
N VAL A 332 12.81 -10.31 -10.75
CA VAL A 332 14.13 -9.69 -10.66
C VAL A 332 14.69 -9.41 -12.06
N GLU A 333 14.45 -10.29 -13.03
CA GLU A 333 14.86 -10.05 -14.41
C GLU A 333 14.13 -8.87 -15.05
N VAL A 334 12.84 -8.68 -14.77
CA VAL A 334 12.08 -7.50 -15.22
C VAL A 334 12.63 -6.23 -14.58
N GLN A 335 12.90 -6.26 -13.26
CA GLN A 335 13.53 -5.12 -12.57
C GLN A 335 14.89 -4.78 -13.20
N ARG A 336 15.71 -5.81 -13.43
CA ARG A 336 17.08 -5.67 -13.94
C ARG A 336 17.07 -5.12 -15.36
N SER A 337 16.23 -5.64 -16.26
CA SER A 337 16.19 -5.18 -17.64
C SER A 337 15.69 -3.74 -17.76
N PHE A 338 14.71 -3.35 -16.95
CA PHE A 338 14.27 -1.96 -16.85
C PHE A 338 15.40 -1.04 -16.36
N LEU A 339 16.05 -1.39 -15.25
CA LEU A 339 17.13 -0.60 -14.69
C LEU A 339 18.33 -0.54 -15.64
N ASP A 340 18.69 -1.63 -16.31
CA ASP A 340 19.78 -1.67 -17.28
C ASP A 340 19.52 -0.70 -18.45
N ALA A 341 18.28 -0.64 -18.96
CA ALA A 341 17.90 0.26 -20.05
C ALA A 341 18.13 1.74 -19.69
N PHE A 342 17.72 2.17 -18.49
CA PHE A 342 17.77 3.57 -18.09
C PHE A 342 19.08 3.97 -17.39
N LEU A 343 19.66 3.06 -16.60
CA LEU A 343 20.85 3.33 -15.80
C LEU A 343 22.14 2.96 -16.51
N LYS A 344 22.14 1.95 -17.39
CA LYS A 344 23.34 1.54 -18.16
C LYS A 344 23.24 1.84 -19.65
N GLY A 345 22.04 2.07 -20.17
CA GLY A 345 21.80 2.18 -21.62
C GLY A 345 21.78 0.83 -22.34
N ASP A 346 21.65 -0.28 -21.59
CA ASP A 346 21.52 -1.63 -22.13
C ASP A 346 20.03 -2.00 -22.18
N ASP A 347 19.39 -1.73 -23.33
CA ASP A 347 17.96 -1.92 -23.54
C ASP A 347 17.62 -3.22 -24.26
N ARG A 348 17.98 -4.36 -23.65
CA ARG A 348 17.80 -5.69 -24.24
C ARG A 348 16.33 -6.08 -24.51
N ASP A 349 15.40 -5.58 -23.68
CA ASP A 349 13.96 -5.89 -23.79
C ASP A 349 13.20 -4.82 -24.60
N GLY A 350 13.82 -3.67 -24.86
CA GLY A 350 13.26 -2.60 -25.69
C GLY A 350 12.30 -1.67 -24.95
N TRP A 351 12.54 -1.39 -23.67
CA TRP A 351 11.85 -0.39 -22.85
C TRP A 351 11.87 1.00 -23.47
N THR A 352 12.98 1.40 -24.09
CA THR A 352 13.12 2.71 -24.75
C THR A 352 12.61 2.71 -26.18
N THR A 353 12.36 1.53 -26.76
CA THR A 353 11.94 1.34 -28.15
C THR A 353 10.43 1.08 -28.31
N GLY A 354 9.70 0.94 -27.21
CA GLY A 354 8.26 0.65 -27.20
C GLY A 354 7.90 -0.83 -27.41
N LYS A 355 8.87 -1.75 -27.29
CA LYS A 355 8.61 -3.20 -27.39
C LYS A 355 7.93 -3.76 -26.14
N VAL A 356 8.24 -3.22 -24.96
CA VAL A 356 7.63 -3.65 -23.70
C VAL A 356 6.26 -2.98 -23.56
N PRO A 357 5.17 -3.76 -23.41
CA PRO A 357 3.82 -3.20 -23.31
C PRO A 357 3.68 -2.32 -22.05
N PRO A 358 3.03 -1.15 -22.14
CA PRO A 358 2.83 -0.25 -21.00
C PRO A 358 2.12 -0.89 -19.80
N VAL A 359 1.28 -1.89 -20.03
CA VAL A 359 0.53 -2.57 -18.98
C VAL A 359 0.66 -4.09 -19.13
N ASP A 360 1.04 -4.76 -18.04
CA ASP A 360 1.10 -6.22 -17.95
C ASP A 360 0.32 -6.69 -16.71
N LEU A 361 -0.69 -7.54 -16.91
CA LEU A 361 -1.62 -7.96 -15.88
C LEU A 361 -1.54 -9.46 -15.63
N VAL A 362 -1.53 -9.91 -14.38
CA VAL A 362 -2.00 -11.26 -14.02
C VAL A 362 -3.52 -11.26 -13.93
N LEU A 363 -4.19 -12.22 -14.56
CA LEU A 363 -5.64 -12.41 -14.49
C LEU A 363 -5.96 -13.56 -13.52
N ARG A 364 -6.64 -13.26 -12.41
CA ARG A 364 -7.01 -14.29 -11.42
C ARG A 364 -8.18 -15.13 -11.94
N LYS A 365 -7.88 -16.27 -12.57
CA LYS A 365 -8.85 -17.20 -13.16
C LYS A 365 -8.94 -18.47 -12.32
N GLY A 366 -10.14 -18.99 -12.07
CA GLY A 366 -10.34 -20.23 -11.31
C GLY A 366 -9.97 -20.13 -9.82
N ASP A 367 -9.79 -21.29 -9.17
CA ASP A 367 -9.37 -21.42 -7.75
C ASP A 367 -7.95 -22.00 -7.69
N ALA A 368 -6.95 -21.12 -7.60
CA ALA A 368 -5.56 -21.52 -7.39
C ALA A 368 -5.20 -21.73 -5.91
N GLY A 369 -6.17 -21.58 -5.00
CA GLY A 369 -5.90 -21.44 -3.58
C GLY A 369 -5.21 -20.11 -3.24
N PHE A 370 -4.52 -20.10 -2.11
CA PHE A 370 -3.77 -18.95 -1.62
C PHE A 370 -2.44 -19.43 -1.02
N ASN A 371 -1.45 -18.56 -1.05
CA ASN A 371 -0.07 -18.82 -0.63
C ASN A 371 0.57 -20.03 -1.34
N ASP A 372 0.21 -20.23 -2.61
CA ASP A 372 0.79 -21.26 -3.49
C ASP A 372 1.27 -20.62 -4.80
N PRO A 373 2.51 -20.10 -4.84
CA PRO A 373 3.04 -19.42 -6.03
C PRO A 373 3.09 -20.33 -7.27
N ALA A 374 3.24 -21.64 -7.09
CA ALA A 374 3.29 -22.58 -8.20
C ALA A 374 1.90 -22.76 -8.84
N ALA A 375 0.86 -22.92 -8.02
CA ALA A 375 -0.52 -22.99 -8.49
C ALA A 375 -0.96 -21.66 -9.13
N GLU A 376 -0.67 -20.52 -8.49
CA GLU A 376 -1.00 -19.20 -9.04
C GLU A 376 -0.37 -18.99 -10.42
N LYS A 377 0.93 -19.29 -10.57
CA LYS A 377 1.64 -19.16 -11.85
C LYS A 377 1.11 -20.12 -12.92
N ALA A 378 0.68 -21.32 -12.53
CA ALA A 378 0.16 -22.31 -13.46
C ALA A 378 -1.24 -21.96 -13.99
N ILE A 379 -2.06 -21.32 -13.16
CA ILE A 379 -3.49 -21.11 -13.43
C ILE A 379 -3.78 -19.69 -13.90
N PHE A 380 -3.08 -18.67 -13.37
CA PHE A 380 -3.36 -17.27 -13.68
C PHE A 380 -2.59 -16.81 -14.92
N PRO A 381 -3.24 -16.59 -16.07
CA PRO A 381 -2.55 -16.13 -17.27
C PRO A 381 -2.10 -14.67 -17.11
N ARG A 382 -0.96 -14.33 -17.74
CA ARG A 382 -0.55 -12.94 -17.95
C ARG A 382 -1.14 -12.39 -19.24
N ARG A 383 -1.46 -11.10 -19.26
CA ARG A 383 -1.96 -10.40 -20.45
C ARG A 383 -1.36 -9.00 -20.56
N ALA A 384 -0.83 -8.71 -21.75
CA ALA A 384 -0.35 -7.38 -22.14
C ALA A 384 -1.49 -6.47 -22.63
N GLU A 385 -1.41 -5.19 -22.25
CA GLU A 385 -2.35 -4.13 -22.59
C GLU A 385 -1.59 -2.81 -22.85
N THR A 386 -2.25 -1.88 -23.53
CA THR A 386 -1.66 -0.58 -23.93
C THR A 386 -1.95 0.54 -22.96
N GLU A 387 -2.92 0.38 -22.07
CA GLU A 387 -3.40 1.44 -21.18
C GLU A 387 -4.08 0.88 -19.93
N TRP A 388 -4.15 1.71 -18.87
CA TRP A 388 -4.90 1.43 -17.65
C TRP A 388 -5.67 2.70 -17.22
N PRO A 389 -6.96 2.62 -16.84
CA PRO A 389 -7.83 1.45 -16.97
C PRO A 389 -7.95 0.98 -18.44
N LEU A 390 -8.40 -0.26 -18.67
CA LEU A 390 -8.50 -0.79 -20.03
C LEU A 390 -9.55 -0.01 -20.83
N ALA A 391 -9.26 0.52 -22.03
CA ALA A 391 -10.23 1.35 -22.77
C ALA A 391 -11.51 0.61 -23.15
N ARG A 392 -11.44 -0.71 -23.36
CA ARG A 392 -12.61 -1.53 -23.68
C ARG A 392 -13.48 -1.86 -22.46
N THR A 393 -13.17 -1.34 -21.27
CA THR A 393 -13.95 -1.63 -20.06
C THR A 393 -15.39 -1.16 -20.22
N GLU A 394 -16.33 -2.06 -20.01
CA GLU A 394 -17.75 -1.76 -19.89
C GLU A 394 -18.13 -1.71 -18.41
N TYR A 395 -18.46 -0.51 -17.93
CA TYR A 395 -18.90 -0.31 -16.55
C TYR A 395 -20.38 -0.67 -16.40
N VAL A 396 -20.65 -1.91 -16.01
CA VAL A 396 -22.01 -2.48 -15.94
C VAL A 396 -22.58 -2.33 -14.54
N ARG A 397 -23.80 -1.80 -14.44
CA ARG A 397 -24.54 -1.73 -13.17
C ARG A 397 -25.18 -3.07 -12.84
N PHE A 398 -24.89 -3.57 -11.65
CA PHE A 398 -25.60 -4.67 -11.02
C PHE A 398 -26.40 -4.10 -9.84
N TYR A 399 -27.72 -4.10 -9.96
CA TYR A 399 -28.63 -3.54 -9.00
C TYR A 399 -28.87 -4.49 -7.83
N LEU A 400 -28.92 -3.91 -6.63
CA LEU A 400 -29.32 -4.61 -5.41
C LEU A 400 -30.84 -4.58 -5.32
N THR A 401 -31.46 -5.67 -4.88
CA THR A 401 -32.91 -5.79 -4.69
C THR A 401 -33.27 -6.12 -3.23
N PRO A 402 -34.49 -5.78 -2.76
CA PRO A 402 -34.95 -6.10 -1.39
C PRO A 402 -34.89 -7.59 -1.04
N ASP A 403 -35.06 -8.47 -2.04
CA ASP A 403 -34.94 -9.93 -1.92
C ASP A 403 -33.49 -10.44 -1.99
N ARG A 404 -32.49 -9.55 -1.83
CA ARG A 404 -31.05 -9.86 -1.70
C ARG A 404 -30.40 -10.43 -2.97
N ARG A 405 -30.89 -10.05 -4.15
CA ARG A 405 -30.24 -10.35 -5.43
C ARG A 405 -29.35 -9.19 -5.88
N LEU A 406 -28.40 -9.53 -6.74
CA LEU A 406 -27.50 -8.62 -7.43
C LEU A 406 -27.60 -8.88 -8.94
N THR A 407 -28.26 -8.01 -9.69
CA THR A 407 -28.62 -8.30 -11.10
C THR A 407 -28.43 -7.11 -12.03
N SER A 408 -27.98 -7.36 -13.25
CA SER A 408 -27.93 -6.36 -14.33
C SER A 408 -29.22 -6.34 -15.18
N ASP A 409 -30.17 -7.24 -14.91
CA ASP A 409 -31.46 -7.28 -15.62
C ASP A 409 -32.39 -6.14 -15.17
N VAL A 410 -32.48 -5.10 -16.00
CA VAL A 410 -33.30 -3.90 -15.76
C VAL A 410 -34.79 -4.25 -15.63
N ALA A 411 -35.29 -5.27 -16.31
CA ALA A 411 -36.69 -5.68 -16.19
C ALA A 411 -36.95 -6.34 -14.82
N ALA A 412 -36.04 -7.20 -14.36
CA ALA A 412 -36.12 -7.77 -13.01
C ALA A 412 -36.05 -6.67 -11.93
N VAL A 413 -35.24 -5.62 -12.15
CA VAL A 413 -35.14 -4.45 -11.26
C VAL A 413 -36.41 -3.60 -11.27
N ALA A 414 -37.06 -3.43 -12.42
CA ALA A 414 -38.33 -2.70 -12.49
C ALA A 414 -39.46 -3.41 -11.72
N VAL A 415 -39.43 -4.75 -11.65
CA VAL A 415 -40.43 -5.56 -10.95
C VAL A 415 -40.11 -5.70 -9.46
N ALA A 416 -38.86 -5.97 -9.09
CA ALA A 416 -38.47 -6.29 -7.71
C ALA A 416 -37.69 -5.18 -6.98
N GLY A 417 -37.01 -4.30 -7.72
CA GLY A 417 -36.07 -3.31 -7.17
C GLY A 417 -36.68 -1.96 -6.77
N ARG A 418 -37.96 -1.70 -7.11
CA ARG A 418 -38.66 -0.45 -6.75
C ARG A 418 -39.99 -0.75 -6.06
N PRO A 419 -39.97 -1.14 -4.78
CA PRO A 419 -41.19 -1.46 -4.05
C PRO A 419 -42.09 -0.21 -3.96
N ALA A 420 -43.40 -0.42 -4.04
CA ALA A 420 -44.39 0.66 -3.96
C ALA A 420 -44.40 1.36 -2.58
N ARG A 421 -43.88 0.67 -1.55
CA ARG A 421 -43.64 1.22 -0.22
C ARG A 421 -42.16 1.11 0.08
N ARG A 422 -41.64 2.07 0.85
CA ARG A 422 -40.23 2.07 1.23
C ARG A 422 -39.93 0.88 2.15
N GLU A 423 -38.88 0.13 1.83
CA GLU A 423 -38.39 -1.03 2.56
C GLU A 423 -36.96 -0.80 3.04
N LYS A 424 -36.57 -1.47 4.12
CA LYS A 424 -35.23 -1.37 4.71
C LYS A 424 -34.69 -2.76 4.98
N LEU A 425 -33.46 -3.02 4.54
CA LEU A 425 -32.67 -4.13 5.05
C LEU A 425 -31.71 -3.57 6.11
N SER A 426 -31.80 -4.09 7.33
CA SER A 426 -31.11 -3.53 8.50
C SER A 426 -30.02 -4.48 9.02
N TYR A 427 -28.98 -3.89 9.59
CA TYR A 427 -27.90 -4.59 10.30
C TYR A 427 -27.37 -3.70 11.42
N LYS A 428 -26.75 -4.31 12.45
CA LYS A 428 -26.16 -3.53 13.56
C LYS A 428 -25.10 -2.59 12.99
N ALA A 429 -25.03 -1.35 13.46
CA ALA A 429 -24.09 -0.37 12.93
C ALA A 429 -22.63 -0.61 13.36
N LEU A 430 -22.43 -1.28 14.50
CA LEU A 430 -21.13 -1.69 15.01
C LEU A 430 -21.01 -3.22 15.02
N GLY A 431 -19.87 -3.73 14.59
CA GLY A 431 -19.47 -5.12 14.72
C GLY A 431 -17.96 -5.28 14.60
N SER A 432 -17.49 -6.50 14.81
CA SER A 432 -16.09 -6.89 14.75
C SER A 432 -15.91 -8.13 13.86
N LEU A 433 -14.66 -8.58 13.70
CA LEU A 433 -14.38 -9.84 13.01
C LEU A 433 -15.05 -11.05 13.68
N ASP A 434 -15.18 -11.02 15.01
CA ASP A 434 -15.74 -12.11 15.81
C ASP A 434 -17.27 -12.03 15.93
N ASP A 435 -17.86 -10.84 15.82
CA ASP A 435 -19.32 -10.61 15.81
C ASP A 435 -19.71 -9.65 14.67
N PRO A 436 -19.61 -10.09 13.40
CA PRO A 436 -19.97 -9.25 12.26
C PRO A 436 -21.50 -9.19 12.09
N SER A 437 -22.02 -8.02 11.71
CA SER A 437 -23.39 -7.85 11.24
C SER A 437 -23.39 -7.36 9.80
N LEU A 438 -24.07 -8.08 8.91
CA LEU A 438 -23.94 -7.85 7.47
C LEU A 438 -25.19 -8.22 6.67
N ILE A 439 -25.28 -7.65 5.47
CA ILE A 439 -26.25 -8.01 4.43
C ILE A 439 -25.45 -8.42 3.18
N GLN A 440 -25.92 -9.46 2.50
CA GLN A 440 -25.31 -9.96 1.27
C GLN A 440 -26.30 -9.90 0.11
N PHE A 441 -25.79 -9.51 -1.05
CA PHE A 441 -26.50 -9.52 -2.33
C PHE A 441 -25.72 -10.40 -3.29
N ARG A 442 -26.42 -11.35 -3.92
CA ARG A 442 -25.78 -12.41 -4.73
C ARG A 442 -26.23 -12.34 -6.18
N THR A 443 -25.30 -12.53 -7.10
CA THR A 443 -25.64 -12.68 -8.52
C THR A 443 -26.27 -14.04 -8.79
N GLU A 444 -27.06 -14.12 -9.86
CA GLU A 444 -27.26 -15.40 -10.53
C GLU A 444 -25.90 -15.96 -10.99
N PRO A 445 -25.77 -17.29 -11.16
CA PRO A 445 -24.57 -17.86 -11.76
C PRO A 445 -24.30 -17.22 -13.12
N PHE A 446 -23.06 -16.78 -13.35
CA PHE A 446 -22.64 -16.26 -14.64
C PHE A 446 -22.79 -17.37 -15.70
N ALA A 447 -23.50 -17.09 -16.79
CA ALA A 447 -23.80 -18.09 -17.82
C ALA A 447 -22.59 -18.37 -18.72
N VAL A 448 -21.70 -17.39 -18.87
CA VAL A 448 -20.50 -17.44 -19.69
C VAL A 448 -19.30 -16.94 -18.87
N GLU A 449 -18.10 -17.29 -19.32
CA GLU A 449 -16.88 -16.74 -18.75
C GLU A 449 -16.93 -15.22 -18.81
N THR A 450 -16.73 -14.56 -17.67
CA THR A 450 -16.85 -13.11 -17.55
C THR A 450 -15.66 -12.54 -16.81
N GLU A 451 -14.93 -11.64 -17.45
CA GLU A 451 -13.82 -10.94 -16.82
C GLU A 451 -14.28 -9.64 -16.18
N ILE A 452 -13.82 -9.42 -14.95
CA ILE A 452 -14.02 -8.19 -14.19
C ILE A 452 -12.65 -7.66 -13.79
N THR A 453 -12.19 -6.62 -14.49
CA THR A 453 -10.87 -6.04 -14.29
C THR A 453 -10.92 -4.52 -14.36
N GLY A 454 -10.64 -3.85 -13.26
CA GLY A 454 -10.69 -2.39 -13.16
C GLY A 454 -11.20 -1.90 -11.80
N TYR A 455 -11.63 -0.65 -11.77
CA TYR A 455 -12.20 0.01 -10.59
C TYR A 455 -13.66 -0.37 -10.37
N VAL A 456 -14.06 -0.51 -9.10
CA VAL A 456 -15.42 -0.88 -8.68
C VAL A 456 -16.00 0.26 -7.83
N THR A 457 -17.26 0.61 -8.05
CA THR A 457 -17.96 1.61 -7.22
C THR A 457 -19.34 1.10 -6.85
N ALA A 458 -19.73 1.22 -5.58
CA ALA A 458 -21.06 0.88 -5.12
C ALA A 458 -21.85 2.15 -4.78
N HIS A 459 -23.00 2.32 -5.42
CA HIS A 459 -23.95 3.38 -5.12
C HIS A 459 -25.05 2.83 -4.20
N LEU A 460 -25.16 3.37 -3.00
CA LEU A 460 -26.07 2.91 -1.96
C LEU A 460 -26.93 4.06 -1.42
N CYS A 461 -28.21 3.79 -1.19
CA CYS A 461 -29.12 4.65 -0.46
C CYS A 461 -29.18 4.16 1.00
N VAL A 462 -28.53 4.87 1.92
CA VAL A 462 -28.34 4.42 3.31
C VAL A 462 -29.02 5.33 4.31
N SER A 463 -29.48 4.76 5.43
CA SER A 463 -29.95 5.53 6.59
C SER A 463 -29.51 4.85 7.90
N VAL A 464 -29.65 5.56 9.01
CA VAL A 464 -29.37 5.03 10.36
C VAL A 464 -30.53 5.30 11.29
N SER A 465 -30.75 4.42 12.27
CA SER A 465 -31.65 4.64 13.40
C SER A 465 -30.98 4.28 14.72
N ALA A 466 -31.42 4.92 15.80
CA ALA A 466 -30.99 4.55 17.15
C ALA A 466 -31.60 3.19 17.56
N ASP A 467 -30.90 2.45 18.41
CA ASP A 467 -31.52 1.35 19.14
C ASP A 467 -32.63 1.88 20.06
N ALA A 468 -33.61 1.03 20.40
CA ALA A 468 -34.69 1.43 21.30
C ALA A 468 -34.15 1.89 22.67
N GLY A 469 -34.35 3.16 23.01
CA GLY A 469 -33.79 3.78 24.24
C GLY A 469 -32.28 4.01 24.21
N GLY A 470 -31.64 3.85 23.05
CA GLY A 470 -30.19 4.00 22.87
C GLY A 470 -29.74 5.44 22.57
N ILE A 471 -28.44 5.60 22.35
CA ILE A 471 -27.83 6.86 21.93
C ILE A 471 -28.25 7.16 20.49
N THR A 472 -28.45 8.44 20.17
CA THR A 472 -28.74 8.89 18.81
C THR A 472 -27.45 8.84 17.96
N PRO A 473 -27.35 7.97 16.95
CA PRO A 473 -26.17 7.92 16.09
C PRO A 473 -26.06 9.20 15.25
N SER A 474 -24.83 9.57 14.89
CA SER A 474 -24.53 10.80 14.15
C SER A 474 -23.68 10.57 12.90
N ASP A 475 -23.43 9.31 12.54
CA ASP A 475 -22.68 8.92 11.35
C ASP A 475 -22.94 7.45 11.00
N ILE A 476 -22.48 7.04 9.81
CA ILE A 476 -22.54 5.66 9.31
C ILE A 476 -21.15 5.32 8.76
N ASP A 477 -20.60 4.19 9.19
CA ASP A 477 -19.44 3.58 8.53
C ASP A 477 -19.93 2.39 7.68
N LEU A 478 -19.50 2.36 6.42
CA LEU A 478 -19.81 1.30 5.46
C LEU A 478 -18.55 0.50 5.15
N PHE A 479 -18.66 -0.82 5.29
CA PHE A 479 -17.62 -1.79 4.93
C PHE A 479 -18.17 -2.71 3.85
N LEU A 480 -17.54 -2.69 2.68
CA LEU A 480 -17.95 -3.49 1.53
C LEU A 480 -16.92 -4.57 1.25
N THR A 481 -17.36 -5.79 1.02
CA THR A 481 -16.51 -6.89 0.53
C THR A 481 -17.13 -7.49 -0.72
N LEU A 482 -16.35 -7.57 -1.80
CA LEU A 482 -16.72 -8.32 -3.00
C LEU A 482 -16.11 -9.72 -2.90
N ARG A 483 -16.93 -10.75 -3.05
CA ARG A 483 -16.53 -12.16 -2.88
C ARG A 483 -16.75 -12.94 -4.17
N HIS A 484 -15.84 -13.86 -4.48
CA HIS A 484 -15.94 -14.77 -5.61
C HIS A 484 -16.35 -16.16 -5.09
N ILE A 485 -17.49 -16.67 -5.57
CA ILE A 485 -17.97 -18.02 -5.27
C ILE A 485 -17.85 -18.87 -6.53
N SER A 486 -17.16 -20.00 -6.45
CA SER A 486 -16.98 -20.92 -7.57
C SER A 486 -18.30 -21.56 -8.01
N ALA A 487 -18.29 -22.23 -9.17
CA ALA A 487 -19.43 -23.01 -9.65
C ALA A 487 -19.87 -24.10 -8.66
N ALA A 488 -18.94 -24.63 -7.85
CA ALA A 488 -19.20 -25.60 -6.80
C ALA A 488 -19.82 -24.98 -5.52
N GLY A 489 -19.99 -23.66 -5.45
CA GLY A 489 -20.56 -22.98 -4.29
C GLY A 489 -19.58 -22.69 -3.16
N LYS A 490 -18.26 -22.88 -3.38
CA LYS A 490 -17.20 -22.57 -2.42
C LYS A 490 -16.66 -21.16 -2.68
N GLU A 491 -16.34 -20.41 -1.64
CA GLU A 491 -15.62 -19.15 -1.80
C GLU A 491 -14.18 -19.41 -2.28
N VAL A 492 -13.79 -18.64 -3.30
CA VAL A 492 -12.43 -18.59 -3.83
C VAL A 492 -11.71 -17.45 -3.13
N PHE A 493 -10.62 -17.81 -2.45
CA PHE A 493 -9.72 -16.86 -1.82
C PHE A 493 -8.47 -16.69 -2.67
N TYR A 494 -7.80 -15.56 -2.47
CA TYR A 494 -6.53 -15.24 -3.11
C TYR A 494 -5.46 -15.00 -2.06
N THR A 495 -4.19 -14.98 -2.48
CA THR A 495 -3.07 -14.63 -1.60
C THR A 495 -3.13 -13.16 -1.23
N GLY A 496 -3.25 -12.87 0.07
CA GLY A 496 -3.15 -11.53 0.64
C GLY A 496 -1.71 -11.13 0.96
N THR A 497 -1.55 -9.91 1.47
CA THR A 497 -0.25 -9.30 1.82
C THR A 497 0.64 -10.22 2.65
N ALA A 498 0.09 -10.91 3.66
CA ALA A 498 0.86 -11.76 4.57
C ALA A 498 0.85 -13.25 4.16
N GLY A 499 0.29 -13.58 2.99
CA GLY A 499 0.05 -14.96 2.58
C GLY A 499 -1.26 -15.53 3.14
N ASP A 500 -2.08 -14.68 3.74
CA ASP A 500 -3.40 -15.01 4.25
C ASP A 500 -4.43 -15.10 3.12
N ALA A 501 -5.53 -15.80 3.39
CA ALA A 501 -6.65 -15.92 2.46
C ALA A 501 -7.48 -14.63 2.45
N VAL A 502 -7.51 -13.92 1.31
CA VAL A 502 -8.28 -12.68 1.16
C VAL A 502 -9.41 -12.82 0.13
N PRO A 503 -10.54 -12.09 0.31
CA PRO A 503 -11.61 -12.03 -0.68
C PRO A 503 -11.14 -11.27 -1.94
N LEU A 504 -12.04 -11.08 -2.90
CA LEU A 504 -11.67 -10.50 -4.18
C LEU A 504 -11.15 -9.06 -4.07
N THR A 505 -11.86 -8.22 -3.31
CA THR A 505 -11.49 -6.83 -2.97
C THR A 505 -12.44 -6.27 -1.90
N LYS A 506 -12.11 -5.08 -1.37
CA LYS A 506 -12.85 -4.40 -0.29
C LYS A 506 -13.01 -2.90 -0.56
N GLY A 507 -13.96 -2.27 0.11
CA GLY A 507 -14.25 -0.84 0.01
C GLY A 507 -14.78 -0.27 1.31
N TRP A 508 -14.60 1.03 1.50
CA TRP A 508 -14.93 1.71 2.75
C TRP A 508 -15.48 3.11 2.50
N LEU A 509 -16.41 3.54 3.35
CA LEU A 509 -16.84 4.93 3.39
C LEU A 509 -17.41 5.30 4.76
N ARG A 510 -16.90 6.41 5.31
CA ARG A 510 -17.61 7.17 6.35
C ARG A 510 -18.59 8.13 5.70
N VAL A 511 -19.88 7.95 5.97
CA VAL A 511 -20.96 8.67 5.25
C VAL A 511 -20.94 10.16 5.52
N SER A 512 -20.47 10.63 6.67
CA SER A 512 -20.26 12.07 6.87
C SER A 512 -19.22 12.69 5.92
N LEU A 513 -18.36 11.87 5.31
CA LEU A 513 -17.37 12.27 4.31
C LEU A 513 -17.80 11.89 2.87
N ARG A 514 -19.11 11.73 2.63
CA ARG A 514 -19.64 11.28 1.33
C ARG A 514 -19.43 12.24 0.16
N LYS A 515 -19.15 13.53 0.41
CA LYS A 515 -19.04 14.57 -0.62
C LYS A 515 -18.02 14.21 -1.70
N VAL A 516 -18.50 14.02 -2.93
CA VAL A 516 -17.69 13.76 -4.11
C VAL A 516 -17.31 15.10 -4.75
N ALA A 517 -16.03 15.30 -5.03
CA ALA A 517 -15.52 16.47 -5.74
C ALA A 517 -15.65 16.24 -7.26
N THR A 518 -16.87 16.41 -7.78
CA THR A 518 -17.23 16.08 -9.18
C THR A 518 -16.43 16.85 -10.24
N HIS A 519 -15.89 18.02 -9.88
CA HIS A 519 -15.04 18.83 -10.76
C HIS A 519 -13.54 18.53 -10.62
N HIS A 520 -13.13 17.64 -9.71
CA HIS A 520 -11.73 17.33 -9.50
C HIS A 520 -11.18 16.50 -10.67
N ARG A 521 -9.96 16.81 -11.15
CA ARG A 521 -9.34 16.17 -12.34
C ARG A 521 -9.25 14.63 -12.26
N LYS A 522 -9.15 14.10 -11.04
CA LYS A 522 -9.06 12.65 -10.75
C LYS A 522 -10.42 11.95 -10.62
N HIS A 523 -11.53 12.69 -10.58
CA HIS A 523 -12.85 12.09 -10.46
C HIS A 523 -13.25 11.39 -11.76
N ARG A 524 -13.83 10.20 -11.64
CA ARG A 524 -14.56 9.49 -12.69
C ARG A 524 -15.83 8.90 -12.08
N ASP A 525 -16.86 8.64 -12.88
CA ASP A 525 -18.09 8.00 -12.41
C ASP A 525 -17.83 6.61 -11.80
N TYR A 526 -16.79 5.92 -12.29
CA TYR A 526 -16.34 4.61 -11.81
C TYR A 526 -15.26 4.68 -10.71
N LEU A 527 -14.83 5.89 -10.34
CA LEU A 527 -13.82 6.14 -9.30
C LEU A 527 -14.12 7.50 -8.64
N PRO A 528 -15.04 7.54 -7.66
CA PRO A 528 -15.44 8.78 -7.00
C PRO A 528 -14.24 9.40 -6.29
N TRP A 529 -13.99 10.69 -6.54
CA TRP A 529 -12.90 11.40 -5.87
C TRP A 529 -13.45 12.24 -4.73
N ARG A 530 -12.87 12.08 -3.54
CA ARG A 530 -13.19 12.85 -2.34
C ARG A 530 -11.94 13.55 -1.87
N GLU A 531 -12.03 14.80 -1.45
CA GLU A 531 -10.86 15.54 -0.96
C GLU A 531 -10.54 15.28 0.51
N TYR A 532 -11.55 14.86 1.28
CA TYR A 532 -11.49 14.57 2.72
C TYR A 532 -11.05 15.77 3.56
N LEU A 533 -11.50 16.96 3.18
CA LEU A 533 -11.25 18.19 3.92
C LEU A 533 -12.22 18.33 5.08
N SER A 534 -11.84 19.07 6.12
CA SER A 534 -12.72 19.40 7.24
C SER A 534 -14.02 20.09 6.79
N THR A 535 -13.96 20.86 5.70
CA THR A 535 -15.11 21.54 5.07
C THR A 535 -15.98 20.64 4.19
N ASP A 536 -15.58 19.38 3.97
CA ASP A 536 -16.36 18.41 3.21
C ASP A 536 -17.37 17.65 4.08
N VAL A 537 -17.31 17.81 5.40
CA VAL A 537 -18.16 17.08 6.34
C VAL A 537 -19.63 17.44 6.12
N GLN A 538 -20.44 16.43 5.82
CA GLN A 538 -21.88 16.52 5.68
C GLN A 538 -22.55 15.73 6.82
N PRO A 539 -23.30 16.37 7.73
CA PRO A 539 -23.93 15.67 8.85
C PRO A 539 -24.79 14.48 8.43
N VAL A 540 -24.91 13.51 9.32
CA VAL A 540 -25.82 12.37 9.22
C VAL A 540 -26.85 12.51 10.33
N VAL A 541 -28.12 12.49 9.94
CA VAL A 541 -29.30 12.65 10.79
C VAL A 541 -30.08 11.34 10.75
N PRO A 542 -30.40 10.73 11.91
CA PRO A 542 -31.17 9.50 11.93
C PRO A 542 -32.52 9.61 11.23
N GLY A 543 -32.84 8.61 10.42
CA GLY A 543 -34.06 8.55 9.61
C GLY A 543 -33.96 9.20 8.23
N GLU A 544 -33.00 10.11 7.99
CA GLU A 544 -32.71 10.62 6.65
C GLU A 544 -32.02 9.56 5.78
N ILE A 545 -32.24 9.65 4.47
CA ILE A 545 -31.65 8.74 3.48
C ILE A 545 -30.58 9.51 2.71
N TYR A 546 -29.41 8.89 2.57
CA TYR A 546 -28.26 9.44 1.89
C TYR A 546 -27.86 8.58 0.71
N ASP A 547 -27.75 9.18 -0.46
CA ASP A 547 -27.10 8.58 -1.63
C ASP A 547 -25.57 8.70 -1.48
N VAL A 548 -24.88 7.57 -1.55
CA VAL A 548 -23.42 7.51 -1.39
C VAL A 548 -22.75 6.62 -2.41
N ASP A 549 -21.62 7.07 -2.96
CA ASP A 549 -20.76 6.28 -3.83
C ASP A 549 -19.53 5.75 -3.06
N VAL A 550 -19.52 4.48 -2.71
CA VAL A 550 -18.41 3.82 -2.02
C VAL A 550 -17.39 3.33 -3.05
N GLU A 551 -16.14 3.80 -2.93
CA GLU A 551 -15.02 3.24 -3.68
C GLU A 551 -14.74 1.83 -3.15
N VAL A 552 -14.81 0.83 -4.03
CA VAL A 552 -14.35 -0.53 -3.78
C VAL A 552 -13.09 -0.71 -4.59
N TRP A 553 -11.99 -1.07 -3.92
CA TRP A 553 -10.66 -1.06 -4.54
C TRP A 553 -10.62 -1.92 -5.80
N PRO A 554 -9.79 -1.52 -6.78
CA PRO A 554 -9.75 -2.18 -8.08
C PRO A 554 -9.39 -3.67 -7.96
N THR A 555 -9.83 -4.45 -8.94
CA THR A 555 -9.66 -5.90 -8.95
C THR A 555 -9.40 -6.42 -10.37
N SER A 556 -8.96 -7.68 -10.47
CA SER A 556 -8.88 -8.47 -11.70
C SER A 556 -9.29 -9.90 -11.39
N VAL A 557 -10.36 -10.39 -12.01
CA VAL A 557 -10.83 -11.78 -11.90
C VAL A 557 -11.50 -12.23 -13.19
N VAL A 558 -11.32 -13.51 -13.54
CA VAL A 558 -12.06 -14.18 -14.61
C VAL A 558 -12.98 -15.21 -13.97
N LEU A 559 -14.28 -14.93 -14.00
CA LEU A 559 -15.34 -15.77 -13.45
C LEU A 559 -15.71 -16.86 -14.46
N GLU A 560 -15.66 -18.12 -14.03
CA GLU A 560 -16.07 -19.27 -14.85
C GLU A 560 -17.60 -19.40 -14.90
N PRO A 561 -18.17 -20.06 -15.94
CA PRO A 561 -19.59 -20.38 -15.96
C PRO A 561 -20.04 -21.09 -14.69
N GLY A 562 -21.14 -20.64 -14.10
CA GLY A 562 -21.65 -21.13 -12.82
C GLY A 562 -21.09 -20.42 -11.59
N ALA A 563 -19.97 -19.70 -11.70
CA ALA A 563 -19.46 -18.86 -10.62
C ALA A 563 -20.42 -17.71 -10.31
N ARG A 564 -20.28 -17.11 -9.13
CA ARG A 564 -21.13 -16.01 -8.64
C ARG A 564 -20.30 -14.97 -7.92
N LEU A 565 -20.82 -13.75 -7.88
CA LEU A 565 -20.34 -12.72 -6.98
C LEU A 565 -21.30 -12.52 -5.81
N ILE A 566 -20.74 -12.19 -4.66
CA ILE A 566 -21.49 -11.65 -3.52
C ILE A 566 -20.93 -10.27 -3.19
N LEU A 567 -21.81 -9.27 -3.15
CA LEU A 567 -21.52 -7.99 -2.51
C LEU A 567 -22.03 -8.07 -1.07
N GLU A 568 -21.12 -7.89 -0.12
CA GLU A 568 -21.39 -7.85 1.30
C GLU A 568 -21.29 -6.40 1.80
N VAL A 569 -22.27 -5.95 2.58
CA VAL A 569 -22.28 -4.66 3.26
C VAL A 569 -22.35 -4.95 4.76
N ALA A 570 -21.35 -4.50 5.52
CA ALA A 570 -21.11 -4.93 6.89
C ALA A 570 -20.93 -3.74 7.87
N SER A 571 -21.01 -4.09 9.15
CA SER A 571 -20.85 -3.20 10.31
C SER A 571 -19.40 -2.93 10.74
N GLY A 572 -18.45 -3.56 10.07
CA GLY A 572 -17.02 -3.52 10.38
C GLY A 572 -16.24 -4.38 9.40
N ASP A 573 -14.94 -4.54 9.63
CA ASP A 573 -14.14 -5.45 8.80
C ASP A 573 -14.61 -6.90 8.95
N THR A 574 -14.68 -7.58 7.81
CA THR A 574 -14.98 -9.01 7.70
C THR A 574 -13.76 -9.79 7.20
N GLN A 575 -13.92 -11.04 6.77
CA GLN A 575 -12.85 -11.96 6.43
C GLN A 575 -11.77 -11.36 5.51
N GLY A 576 -10.52 -11.79 5.72
CA GLY A 576 -9.37 -11.38 4.91
C GLY A 576 -8.90 -9.95 5.13
N CYS A 577 -9.11 -9.37 6.33
CA CYS A 577 -8.48 -8.09 6.71
C CYS A 577 -7.19 -8.26 7.53
N GLY A 578 -6.98 -9.42 8.18
CA GLY A 578 -5.78 -9.71 8.96
C GLY A 578 -5.43 -8.60 9.96
N ILE A 579 -4.26 -8.00 9.79
CA ILE A 579 -3.75 -6.89 10.62
C ILE A 579 -4.24 -5.50 10.16
N PHE A 580 -5.03 -5.39 9.10
CA PHE A 580 -5.49 -4.13 8.52
C PHE A 580 -6.92 -3.77 8.96
N GLN A 581 -7.10 -3.64 10.28
CA GLN A 581 -8.42 -3.42 10.89
C GLN A 581 -8.73 -1.94 11.14
N HIS A 582 -10.02 -1.62 11.15
CA HIS A 582 -10.67 -0.34 11.40
C HIS A 582 -11.55 -0.43 12.64
N ASN A 583 -10.93 -0.64 13.80
CA ASN A 583 -11.61 -0.96 15.05
C ASN A 583 -11.22 -0.01 16.19
N ASP A 584 -10.68 1.16 15.87
CA ASP A 584 -10.28 2.13 16.87
C ASP A 584 -11.48 2.61 17.70
N PRO A 585 -11.44 2.48 19.04
CA PRO A 585 -12.59 2.78 19.89
C PRO A 585 -12.88 4.27 20.03
N VAL A 586 -11.94 5.14 19.63
CA VAL A 586 -12.14 6.60 19.62
C VAL A 586 -12.72 7.04 18.27
N ASP A 587 -12.12 6.60 17.16
CA ASP A 587 -12.60 6.91 15.81
C ASP A 587 -13.98 6.29 15.53
N ARG A 588 -14.26 5.10 16.10
CA ARG A 588 -15.53 4.36 15.96
C ARG A 588 -16.28 4.21 17.30
N ALA A 589 -16.32 5.27 18.09
CA ALA A 589 -16.96 5.26 19.40
C ALA A 589 -18.47 4.89 19.34
N PRO A 590 -18.98 4.06 20.28
CA PRO A 590 -20.40 3.75 20.38
C PRO A 590 -21.32 4.98 20.49
N SER A 591 -20.85 6.05 21.15
CA SER A 591 -21.58 7.32 21.24
C SER A 591 -21.87 7.98 19.88
N LYS A 592 -21.12 7.62 18.83
CA LYS A 592 -21.27 8.14 17.48
C LYS A 592 -22.03 7.19 16.55
N PHE A 593 -21.78 5.89 16.66
CA PHE A 593 -22.21 4.90 15.66
C PHE A 593 -23.21 3.86 16.16
N GLN A 594 -23.43 3.70 17.47
CA GLN A 594 -24.35 2.66 17.96
C GLN A 594 -25.77 2.87 17.42
N GLY A 595 -26.37 1.77 16.94
CA GLY A 595 -27.71 1.78 16.33
C GLY A 595 -27.84 0.71 15.23
N GLN A 596 -28.78 0.95 14.30
CA GLN A 596 -29.03 0.12 13.13
C GLN A 596 -28.74 0.90 11.85
N ASN A 597 -27.86 0.36 11.01
CA ASN A 597 -27.67 0.84 9.65
C ASN A 597 -28.70 0.17 8.73
N HIS A 598 -29.10 0.89 7.67
CA HIS A 598 -30.10 0.43 6.73
C HIS A 598 -29.67 0.66 5.28
N ILE A 599 -29.88 -0.34 4.43
CA ILE A 599 -29.95 -0.16 2.97
C ILE A 599 -31.42 0.06 2.62
N CYS A 600 -31.72 1.20 2.00
CA CYS A 600 -33.08 1.68 1.75
C CYS A 600 -33.50 1.39 0.31
N PHE A 601 -34.70 0.85 0.15
CA PHE A 601 -35.32 0.58 -1.15
C PHE A 601 -36.65 1.30 -1.24
N GLY A 602 -37.00 1.80 -2.41
CA GLY A 602 -38.27 2.50 -2.63
C GLY A 602 -38.38 3.02 -4.06
N PRO A 603 -39.40 3.86 -4.35
CA PRO A 603 -39.63 4.37 -5.69
C PRO A 603 -38.51 5.29 -6.21
N GLN A 604 -37.77 5.94 -5.32
CA GLN A 604 -36.72 6.91 -5.66
C GLN A 604 -35.31 6.39 -5.35
N GLU A 605 -35.19 5.45 -4.43
CA GLU A 605 -33.93 4.86 -3.98
C GLU A 605 -33.47 3.76 -4.96
N THR A 606 -32.28 3.92 -5.54
CA THR A 606 -31.69 2.95 -6.47
C THR A 606 -30.34 2.52 -5.95
N ASN A 607 -30.16 1.24 -5.65
CA ASN A 607 -28.89 0.69 -5.14
C ASN A 607 -28.22 -0.16 -6.22
N TYR A 608 -26.93 0.02 -6.48
CA TYR A 608 -26.19 -0.79 -7.45
C TYR A 608 -24.69 -0.82 -7.14
N VAL A 609 -24.00 -1.82 -7.68
CA VAL A 609 -22.55 -1.83 -7.84
C VAL A 609 -22.20 -1.79 -9.32
N VAL A 610 -21.25 -0.95 -9.68
CA VAL A 610 -20.69 -0.85 -11.02
C VAL A 610 -19.49 -1.79 -11.10
N LEU A 611 -19.57 -2.81 -11.95
CA LEU A 611 -18.49 -3.77 -12.19
C LEU A 611 -17.81 -3.48 -13.54
N PRO A 612 -16.47 -3.46 -13.60
CA PRO A 612 -15.70 -3.22 -14.82
C PRO A 612 -15.60 -4.50 -15.67
N VAL A 613 -16.63 -4.79 -16.45
CA VAL A 613 -16.67 -5.98 -17.32
C VAL A 613 -15.75 -5.76 -18.52
N ILE A 614 -14.90 -6.72 -18.84
CA ILE A 614 -13.99 -6.63 -19.99
C ILE A 614 -14.52 -7.50 -21.13
N PRO A 615 -14.94 -6.90 -22.26
CA PRO A 615 -15.26 -7.64 -23.46
C PRO A 615 -14.04 -8.43 -23.98
N PRO A 616 -14.25 -9.61 -24.58
CA PRO A 616 -13.18 -10.36 -25.22
C PRO A 616 -12.52 -9.54 -26.34
N LYS A 617 -11.24 -9.79 -26.58
CA LYS A 617 -10.49 -9.17 -27.68
C LYS A 617 -10.88 -9.74 -29.04
#